data_AF-A0A0L8FG46-F1
#
_entry.id   AF-A0A0L8FG46-F1
#
_cell.length_a   1.000
_cell.length_b   1.000
_cell.length_c   1.000
_cell.angle_alpha   90.00
_cell.angle_beta   90.00
_cell.angle_gamma   90.00
#
_symmetry.space_group_name_H-M   'P 1'
#
loop_
_entity.id
_entity.type
_entity.pdbx_description
1 polymer ?
#
loop_
_entity_poly.entity_id
_entity_poly.type
_entity_poly.pdbx_seq_one_letter_code
_entity_poly.pdbx_strand_id
1 'polypeptide(L)'
;MALKDTSPGTYLMYKDYESNQIYLSVRTDSVLRHHMVTQSDGLFYLDKQPYPYLDSIVLYHKKHKLHGIKLTQQAPLSARIVKCFAARFAANNGNILPQKTEDKNKMLEETLS
;
A
#
# COMPACT_ATOMS: atom_id res chain seq x y z
N MET A 1 9.41 -4.07 3.00
CA MET A 1 8.45 -3.78 1.92
C MET A 1 7.35 -4.83 2.04
N ALA A 2 6.08 -4.45 2.21
CA ALA A 2 5.01 -5.31 2.77
C ALA A 2 4.72 -6.63 2.00
N LEU A 3 5.26 -6.81 0.79
CA LEU A 3 5.06 -7.98 -0.07
C LEU A 3 6.26 -8.92 -0.17
N LYS A 4 7.43 -8.60 0.43
CA LYS A 4 8.64 -9.43 0.24
C LYS A 4 8.53 -10.79 0.95
N ASP A 5 7.89 -10.80 2.11
CA ASP A 5 7.81 -11.96 3.01
C ASP A 5 6.42 -12.63 2.99
N THR A 6 5.62 -12.37 1.95
CA THR A 6 4.25 -12.91 1.81
C THR A 6 4.19 -14.08 0.83
N SER A 7 3.11 -14.86 0.92
CA SER A 7 2.89 -15.99 0.01
C SER A 7 2.63 -15.53 -1.43
N PRO A 8 2.98 -16.36 -2.43
CA PRO A 8 2.66 -16.11 -3.82
C PRO A 8 1.17 -15.84 -4.05
N GLY A 9 0.86 -14.91 -4.95
CA GLY A 9 -0.51 -14.44 -5.21
C GLY A 9 -0.98 -13.33 -4.29
N THR A 10 -0.20 -12.98 -3.25
CA THR A 10 -0.47 -11.79 -2.44
C THR A 10 -0.28 -10.54 -3.29
N TYR A 11 -1.23 -9.60 -3.25
CA TYR A 11 -1.23 -8.42 -4.11
C TYR A 11 -1.50 -7.12 -3.38
N LEU A 12 -1.00 -6.02 -3.92
CA LEU A 12 -1.27 -4.67 -3.46
C LEU A 12 -1.55 -3.79 -4.66
N MET A 13 -2.72 -3.15 -4.65
CA MET A 13 -3.03 -2.11 -5.60
C MET A 13 -2.89 -0.77 -4.91
N TYR A 14 -2.14 0.14 -5.51
CA TYR A 14 -1.93 1.47 -4.96
C TYR A 14 -1.79 2.49 -6.07
N LYS A 15 -2.12 3.73 -5.75
CA LYS A 15 -1.81 4.88 -6.59
C LYS A 15 -0.53 5.50 -6.09
N ASP A 16 0.47 5.57 -6.96
CA ASP A 16 1.69 6.29 -6.64
C ASP A 16 1.42 7.79 -6.67
N TYR A 17 1.91 8.49 -5.65
CA TYR A 17 1.62 9.91 -5.47
C TYR A 17 2.45 10.78 -6.41
N GLU A 18 3.71 10.41 -6.65
CA GLU A 18 4.63 11.20 -7.47
C GLU A 18 4.30 11.09 -8.95
N SER A 19 4.10 9.86 -9.44
CA SER A 19 3.76 9.62 -10.86
C SER A 19 2.26 9.75 -11.15
N ASN A 20 1.40 9.83 -10.12
CA ASN A 20 -0.07 9.79 -10.25
C ASN A 20 -0.60 8.53 -10.97
N GLN A 21 0.23 7.50 -11.11
CA GLN A 21 -0.09 6.25 -11.80
C GLN A 21 -0.60 5.19 -10.82
N ILE A 22 -1.43 4.29 -11.33
CA ILE A 22 -1.95 3.17 -10.54
C ILE A 22 -1.10 1.94 -10.84
N TYR A 23 -0.70 1.24 -9.78
CA TYR A 23 0.09 0.02 -9.87
C TYR A 23 -0.60 -1.14 -9.16
N LEU A 24 -0.58 -2.29 -9.81
CA LEU A 24 -0.90 -3.58 -9.22
C LEU A 24 0.41 -4.36 -9.01
N SER A 25 0.81 -4.48 -7.75
CA SER A 25 1.99 -5.26 -7.37
C SER A 25 1.58 -6.65 -6.90
N VAL A 26 2.21 -7.69 -7.43
CA VAL A 26 1.88 -9.09 -7.14
C VAL A 26 3.13 -9.85 -6.76
N ARG A 27 3.08 -10.53 -5.62
CA ARG A 27 4.14 -11.45 -5.19
C ARG A 27 4.07 -12.72 -6.02
N THR A 28 5.12 -13.01 -6.77
CA THR A 28 5.33 -14.30 -7.42
C THR A 28 6.27 -15.17 -6.60
N ASP A 29 6.46 -16.43 -7.00
CA ASP A 29 7.32 -17.38 -6.28
C ASP A 29 8.76 -16.86 -6.12
N SER A 30 9.29 -16.20 -7.15
CA SER A 30 10.68 -15.71 -7.17
C SER A 30 10.81 -14.20 -6.95
N VAL A 31 9.87 -13.41 -7.47
CA VAL A 31 10.04 -11.94 -7.57
C VAL A 31 8.78 -11.19 -7.15
N LEU A 32 8.90 -9.87 -7.01
CA LEU A 32 7.76 -8.97 -6.92
C LEU A 32 7.56 -8.36 -8.30
N ARG A 33 6.37 -8.53 -8.89
CA ARG A 33 6.03 -7.94 -10.18
C ARG A 33 5.15 -6.73 -9.98
N HIS A 34 5.45 -5.66 -10.70
CA HIS A 34 4.68 -4.42 -10.71
C HIS A 34 4.05 -4.26 -12.09
N HIS A 35 2.72 -4.21 -12.13
CA HIS A 35 1.97 -3.97 -13.35
C HIS A 35 1.36 -2.58 -13.28
N MET A 36 1.61 -1.76 -14.31
CA MET A 36 0.99 -0.45 -14.42
C MET A 36 -0.43 -0.61 -14.94
N VAL A 37 -1.37 0.05 -14.28
CA VAL A 37 -2.75 0.19 -14.76
C VAL A 37 -2.87 1.56 -15.41
N THR A 38 -3.20 1.58 -16.70
CA THR A 38 -3.47 2.82 -17.44
C THR A 38 -4.97 3.06 -17.52
N GLN A 39 -5.37 4.33 -17.64
CA GLN A 39 -6.76 4.71 -17.83
C GLN A 39 -6.89 5.39 -19.19
N SER A 40 -7.80 4.92 -20.04
CA SER A 40 -8.13 5.51 -21.35
C SER A 40 -9.60 5.34 -21.61
N ASP A 41 -10.27 6.39 -22.10
CA ASP A 41 -11.68 6.34 -22.53
C ASP A 41 -12.65 5.81 -21.47
N GLY A 42 -12.37 6.13 -20.19
CA GLY A 42 -13.18 5.67 -19.05
C GLY A 42 -12.96 4.21 -18.65
N LEU A 43 -12.07 3.48 -19.32
CA LEU A 43 -11.70 2.10 -19.01
C LEU A 43 -10.31 2.03 -18.37
N PHE A 44 -10.11 1.00 -17.55
CA PHE A 44 -8.82 0.65 -16.97
C PHE A 44 -8.17 -0.45 -17.78
N TYR A 45 -6.89 -0.35 -18.05
CA TYR A 45 -6.14 -1.32 -18.83
C TYR A 45 -5.02 -1.91 -17.99
N LEU A 46 -4.95 -3.25 -17.98
CA LEU A 46 -3.84 -4.01 -17.42
C LEU A 46 -3.33 -4.94 -18.53
N ASP A 47 -2.05 -4.84 -18.89
CA ASP A 47 -1.44 -5.64 -19.98
C ASP A 47 -2.26 -5.64 -21.29
N LYS A 48 -2.79 -4.47 -21.68
CA LYS A 48 -3.66 -4.24 -22.85
C LYS A 48 -5.06 -4.85 -22.77
N GLN A 49 -5.42 -5.48 -21.66
CA GLN A 49 -6.76 -5.98 -21.42
C GLN A 49 -7.63 -4.88 -20.77
N PRO A 50 -8.81 -4.57 -21.33
CA PRO A 50 -9.70 -3.54 -20.79
C PRO A 50 -10.55 -4.08 -19.63
N TYR A 51 -10.80 -3.21 -18.66
CA TYR A 51 -11.64 -3.45 -17.49
C TYR A 51 -12.53 -2.23 -17.22
N PRO A 52 -13.83 -2.43 -16.91
CA PRO A 52 -14.75 -1.33 -16.65
C PRO A 52 -14.46 -0.61 -15.32
N TYR A 53 -13.97 -1.35 -14.33
CA TYR A 53 -13.64 -0.82 -13.01
C TYR A 53 -12.30 -1.36 -12.54
N LEU A 54 -11.64 -0.61 -11.67
CA LEU A 54 -10.37 -1.00 -11.09
C LEU A 54 -10.50 -2.29 -10.25
N ASP A 55 -11.59 -2.44 -9.50
CA ASP A 55 -11.88 -3.66 -8.73
C ASP A 55 -12.16 -4.88 -9.63
N SER A 56 -12.64 -4.66 -10.85
CA SER A 56 -12.86 -5.74 -11.82
C SER A 56 -11.56 -6.42 -12.22
N ILE A 57 -10.43 -5.71 -12.25
CA ILE A 57 -9.10 -6.27 -12.49
C ILE A 57 -8.80 -7.34 -11.42
N VAL A 58 -8.98 -6.96 -10.15
CA VAL A 58 -8.71 -7.84 -9.01
C VAL A 58 -9.65 -9.03 -9.03
N LEU A 59 -10.94 -8.80 -9.24
CA LEU A 59 -11.95 -9.86 -9.25
C LEU A 59 -11.70 -10.88 -10.38
N TYR A 60 -11.31 -10.40 -11.56
CA TYR A 60 -10.98 -11.25 -12.68
C TYR A 60 -9.75 -12.13 -12.37
N HIS A 61 -8.68 -11.52 -11.86
CA HIS A 61 -7.44 -12.26 -11.61
C HIS A 61 -7.43 -13.10 -10.32
N LYS A 62 -8.48 -13.02 -9.50
CA LYS A 62 -8.77 -14.05 -8.49
C LYS A 62 -9.14 -15.39 -9.13
N LYS A 63 -9.77 -15.37 -10.31
CA LYS A 63 -10.18 -16.58 -11.05
C LYS A 63 -9.16 -16.97 -12.13
N HIS A 64 -8.65 -15.98 -12.86
CA HIS A 64 -7.74 -16.14 -14.00
C HIS A 64 -6.29 -15.80 -13.62
N LYS A 65 -5.34 -16.56 -14.16
CA LYS A 65 -3.92 -16.34 -13.87
C LYS A 65 -3.43 -15.05 -14.53
N LEU A 66 -2.85 -14.14 -13.76
CA LEU A 66 -2.03 -13.04 -14.22
C LEU A 66 -0.58 -13.52 -14.27
N HIS A 67 0.02 -13.62 -15.46
CA HIS A 67 1.40 -14.11 -15.65
C HIS A 67 1.71 -15.43 -14.91
N GLY A 68 0.76 -16.36 -14.93
CA GLY A 68 0.91 -17.69 -14.33
C GLY A 68 0.42 -17.81 -12.87
N ILE A 69 0.14 -16.70 -12.19
CA ILE A 69 -0.27 -16.68 -10.78
C ILE A 69 -1.67 -16.06 -10.62
N LYS A 70 -2.48 -16.63 -9.72
CA LYS A 70 -3.78 -16.07 -9.35
C LYS A 70 -3.61 -15.11 -8.18
N LEU A 71 -4.42 -14.05 -8.15
CA LEU A 71 -4.53 -13.20 -6.98
C LEU A 71 -5.26 -13.97 -5.87
N THR A 72 -4.66 -14.05 -4.70
CA THR A 72 -5.22 -14.80 -3.57
C THR A 72 -5.71 -13.84 -2.51
N GLN A 73 -4.79 -13.07 -1.93
CA GLN A 73 -5.06 -12.20 -0.79
C GLN A 73 -4.46 -10.81 -0.99
N GLN A 74 -5.13 -9.80 -0.46
CA GLN A 74 -4.61 -8.46 -0.44
C GLN A 74 -3.53 -8.35 0.64
N ALA A 75 -2.41 -7.69 0.31
CA ALA A 75 -1.31 -7.50 1.23
C ALA A 75 -1.76 -6.64 2.43
N PRO A 76 -1.44 -7.04 3.67
CA PRO A 76 -1.71 -6.21 4.83
C PRO A 76 -0.86 -4.94 4.75
N LEU A 77 -1.51 -3.79 4.91
CA LEU A 77 -0.81 -2.53 5.08
C LEU A 77 -0.07 -2.58 6.42
N SER A 78 1.26 -2.60 6.41
CA SER A 78 2.02 -2.62 7.66
C SER A 78 1.66 -1.40 8.52
N ALA A 79 1.59 -1.58 9.84
CA ALA A 79 1.29 -0.48 10.78
C ALA A 79 2.25 0.71 10.59
N ARG A 80 3.50 0.46 10.16
CA ARG A 80 4.47 1.50 9.81
C ARG A 80 4.02 2.33 8.61
N ILE A 81 3.56 1.68 7.53
CA ILE A 81 3.05 2.38 6.34
C ILE A 81 1.81 3.20 6.70
N VAL A 82 0.89 2.64 7.49
CA VAL A 82 -0.31 3.36 7.96
C VAL A 82 0.08 4.56 8.82
N LYS A 83 1.02 4.40 9.76
CA LYS A 83 1.53 5.51 10.59
C LYS A 83 2.20 6.59 9.76
N CYS A 84 3.06 6.24 8.80
CA CYS A 84 3.69 7.20 7.90
C CYS A 84 2.66 7.93 7.03
N PHE A 85 1.65 7.22 6.51
CA PHE A 85 0.56 7.82 5.76
C PHE A 85 -0.24 8.80 6.63
N ALA A 86 -0.69 8.36 7.80
CA ALA A 86 -1.44 9.20 8.74
C ALA A 86 -0.64 10.44 9.17
N ALA A 87 0.66 10.31 9.44
CA ALA A 87 1.53 11.43 9.78
C ALA A 87 1.67 12.43 8.62
N ARG A 88 1.81 11.96 7.37
CA ARG A 88 1.85 12.84 6.19
C ARG A 88 0.53 13.56 5.97
N PHE A 89 -0.60 12.87 6.13
CA PHE A 89 -1.93 13.49 6.04
C PHE A 89 -2.17 14.52 7.14
N ALA A 90 -1.76 14.23 8.38
CA ALA A 90 -1.84 15.15 9.50
C ALA A 90 -1.03 16.44 9.25
N ALA A 91 0.20 16.29 8.73
CA ALA A 91 1.04 17.43 8.36
C ALA A 91 0.42 18.27 7.23
N ASN A 92 -0.19 17.64 6.23
CA ASN A 92 -0.77 18.33 5.07
C ASN A 92 -2.10 19.05 5.39
N ASN A 93 -2.86 18.56 6.38
CA ASN A 93 -4.12 19.16 6.82
C ASN A 93 -3.96 20.17 7.96
N GLY A 94 -2.73 20.53 8.35
CA GLY A 94 -2.47 21.47 9.45
C GLY A 94 -2.83 20.94 10.85
N ASN A 95 -3.23 19.67 10.97
CA ASN A 95 -3.55 19.05 12.24
C ASN A 95 -2.29 18.40 12.81
N ILE A 96 -1.45 19.20 13.47
CA ILE A 96 -0.31 18.71 14.23
C ILE A 96 -0.88 17.90 15.40
N LEU A 97 -0.85 16.57 15.31
CA LEU A 97 -1.10 15.71 16.46
C LEU A 97 -0.04 16.04 17.51
N PRO A 98 -0.41 16.49 18.73
CA PRO A 98 0.56 16.75 19.76
C PRO A 98 1.33 15.46 20.00
N GLN A 99 2.65 15.52 19.80
CA GLN A 99 3.53 14.50 20.34
C GLN A 99 3.22 14.47 21.84
N LYS A 100 2.72 13.34 22.33
CA LYS A 100 2.78 13.04 23.76
C LYS A 100 4.27 13.06 24.10
N THR A 101 4.73 14.21 24.59
CA THR A 101 5.92 14.31 25.41
C THR A 101 5.60 13.41 26.61
N GLU A 102 6.06 12.16 26.56
CA GLU A 102 6.14 11.38 27.79
C GLU A 102 7.13 12.13 28.67
N ASP A 103 6.58 12.81 29.67
CA ASP A 103 7.28 13.48 30.74
C ASP A 103 8.29 12.52 31.38
N LYS A 104 9.51 12.53 30.85
CA LYS A 104 10.73 12.04 31.52
C LYS A 104 11.17 12.94 32.68
N ASN A 105 10.27 13.77 33.22
CA ASN A 105 10.54 14.68 34.33
C ASN A 105 10.01 14.16 35.67
N LYS A 106 10.04 12.84 35.88
CA LYS A 106 9.66 12.23 37.17
C LYS A 106 10.76 11.42 37.86
N MET A 107 12.03 11.58 37.46
CA MET A 107 13.15 10.82 38.08
C MET A 107 14.44 11.62 38.35
N LEU A 108 14.45 12.96 38.28
CA LEU A 108 15.69 13.73 38.50
C LEU A 108 15.63 14.87 39.53
N GLU A 109 14.49 15.18 40.14
CA GLU A 109 14.38 16.22 41.19
C GLU A 109 13.96 15.67 42.57
N GLU A 110 14.15 14.37 42.83
CA GLU A 110 14.08 13.79 44.19
C GLU A 110 15.43 13.25 44.67
N THR A 111 16.53 13.58 43.99
CA THR A 111 17.88 13.16 44.41
C THR A 111 18.88 14.30 44.67
N LEU A 112 18.53 15.57 44.41
CA LEU A 112 19.42 16.71 44.68
C LEU A 112 18.64 17.98 45.10
N SER A 113 17.98 17.97 46.26
CA SER A 113 17.91 19.09 47.25
C SER A 113 17.01 18.72 48.42
#